data_AF-A0A699R4B0-F1
#
_entry.id   AF-A0A699R4B0-F1
#
_cell.length_a   1.000
_cell.length_b   1.000
_cell.length_c   1.000
_cell.angle_alpha   90.00
_cell.angle_beta   90.00
_cell.angle_gamma   90.00
#
_symmetry.space_group_name_H-M   'P 1'
#
loop_
_entity.id
_entity.type
_entity.pdbx_description
1 polymer ?
#
loop_
_entity_poly.entity_id
_entity_poly.type
_entity_poly.pdbx_seq_one_letter_code
_entity_poly.pdbx_strand_id
1 'polypeptide(L)' 'MIEAGHAAYTDRFHELARLVPHLVTPESRKIEIYVYGLALQICLMVAAIESKTIQKAVKISGALT' A
#
# COMPACT_ATOMS: atom_id res chain seq x y z
N MET A 1 3.37 6.06 -18.46
CA MET A 1 4.38 5.11 -17.94
C MET A 1 4.47 5.09 -16.40
N ILE A 2 3.60 5.80 -15.67
CA ILE A 2 3.68 5.91 -14.20
C ILE A 2 2.84 4.80 -13.50
N GLU A 3 1.72 4.39 -14.11
CA GLU A 3 0.88 3.26 -13.69
C GLU A 3 1.65 1.92 -13.54
N ALA A 4 2.62 1.67 -14.40
CA ALA A 4 3.47 0.47 -14.33
C ALA A 4 4.30 0.40 -13.03
N GLY A 5 4.67 1.56 -12.47
CA GLY A 5 5.42 1.62 -11.22
C GLY A 5 4.57 1.26 -10.00
N HIS A 6 3.32 1.73 -9.96
CA HIS A 6 2.38 1.42 -8.87
C HIS A 6 1.98 -0.05 -8.85
N ALA A 7 1.67 -0.61 -10.03
CA ALA A 7 1.35 -2.03 -10.18
C ALA A 7 2.53 -2.91 -9.72
N ALA A 8 3.75 -2.65 -10.23
CA ALA A 8 4.94 -3.40 -9.86
C ALA A 8 5.26 -3.29 -8.35
N TYR A 9 5.06 -2.12 -7.74
CA TYR A 9 5.20 -1.93 -6.29
C TYR A 9 4.20 -2.80 -5.52
N THR A 10 2.92 -2.76 -5.92
CA THR A 10 1.85 -3.49 -5.23
C THR A 10 2.04 -4.99 -5.33
N ASP A 11 2.45 -5.50 -6.50
CA ASP A 11 2.73 -6.92 -6.69
C ASP A 11 3.87 -7.39 -5.78
N ARG A 12 4.98 -6.63 -5.75
CA ARG A 12 6.12 -6.93 -4.87
C ARG A 12 5.75 -6.88 -3.39
N PHE A 13 4.91 -5.93 -2.99
CA PHE A 13 4.40 -5.86 -1.62
C PHE A 13 3.61 -7.12 -1.25
N HIS A 14 2.73 -7.60 -2.14
CA HIS A 14 1.97 -8.83 -1.91
C HIS A 14 2.86 -10.07 -1.85
N GLU A 15 3.89 -10.17 -2.68
CA GLU A 15 4.88 -11.25 -2.60
C GLU A 15 5.59 -11.27 -1.24
N LEU A 16 6.10 -10.13 -0.78
CA LEU A 16 6.78 -10.02 0.51
C LEU A 16 5.84 -10.30 1.69
N ALA A 17 4.60 -9.82 1.62
CA ALA A 17 3.56 -10.08 2.63
C ALA A 17 3.23 -11.58 2.76
N ARG A 18 3.34 -12.34 1.67
CA ARG A 18 3.18 -13.81 1.68
C ARG A 18 4.37 -14.52 2.29
N LEU A 19 5.59 -14.01 2.07
CA LEU A 19 6.80 -14.57 2.66
C LEU A 19 6.90 -14.30 4.17
N VAL A 20 6.40 -13.15 4.62
CA VAL A 20 6.57 -12.70 6.02
C VAL A 20 5.23 -12.28 6.65
N PRO A 21 4.26 -13.22 6.79
CA PRO A 21 2.88 -12.89 7.17
C PRO A 21 2.75 -12.28 8.57
N HIS A 22 3.67 -12.60 9.48
CA HIS A 22 3.65 -12.09 10.85
C HIS A 22 3.94 -10.58 10.93
N LEU A 23 4.69 -10.01 9.96
CA LEU A 23 4.97 -8.58 9.92
C LEU A 23 3.80 -7.76 9.37
N VAL A 24 2.87 -8.40 8.65
CA VAL A 24 1.71 -7.74 8.02
C VAL A 24 0.40 -8.13 8.69
N THR A 25 0.46 -8.64 9.93
CA THR A 25 -0.71 -8.99 10.74
C THR A 25 -0.67 -8.16 12.03
N PRO A 26 -1.77 -7.53 12.46
CA PRO A 26 -3.12 -7.50 11.87
C PRO A 26 -3.22 -6.59 10.63
N GLU A 27 -4.41 -6.50 10.02
CA GLU A 27 -4.63 -5.74 8.77
C GLU A 27 -4.23 -4.26 8.86
N SER A 28 -4.40 -3.61 10.02
CA SER A 28 -3.93 -2.23 10.22
C SER A 28 -2.43 -2.09 9.99
N ARG A 29 -1.62 -3.03 10.50
CA ARG A 29 -0.17 -3.07 10.27
C ARG A 29 0.16 -3.29 8.79
N LYS A 30 -0.61 -4.12 8.08
CA LYS A 30 -0.43 -4.30 6.63
C LYS A 30 -0.62 -2.98 5.88
N ILE A 31 -1.65 -2.21 6.24
CA ILE A 31 -1.95 -0.91 5.63
C ILE A 31 -0.85 0.09 5.94
N GLU A 32 -0.40 0.18 7.20
CA GLU A 32 0.71 1.06 7.60
C GLU A 32 1.98 0.79 6.78
N ILE A 33 2.40 -0.47 6.65
CA ILE A 33 3.61 -0.84 5.90
C ILE A 33 3.43 -0.53 4.41
N TYR A 34 2.26 -0.83 3.84
CA TYR A 34 1.98 -0.52 2.43
C TYR A 34 2.07 0.99 2.16
N VAL A 35 1.46 1.80 3.02
CA VAL A 35 1.40 3.26 2.88
C VAL A 35 2.77 3.90 3.07
N TYR A 36 3.55 3.41 4.03
CA TYR A 36 4.90 3.94 4.31
C TYR A 36 5.89 3.70 3.17
N GLY A 37 5.69 2.66 2.34
CA GLY A 37 6.52 2.39 1.17
C GLY A 37 6.14 3.21 -0.09
N LEU A 38 5.10 4.04 -0.03
CA LEU A 38 4.70 4.92 -1.14
C LEU A 38 5.49 6.24 -1.14
N ALA A 39 5.39 6.98 -2.25
CA ALA A 39 5.89 8.35 -2.30
C ALA A 39 5.21 9.22 -1.24
N LEU A 40 5.98 10.10 -0.58
CA LEU A 40 5.53 10.86 0.60
C LEU A 40 4.19 11.60 0.39
N GLN A 41 3.97 12.20 -0.78
CA GLN A 41 2.73 12.91 -1.09
C GLN A 41 1.50 11.97 -1.11
N ILE A 42 1.67 10.77 -1.68
CA ILE A 42 0.63 9.74 -1.73
C ILE A 42 0.41 9.18 -0.32
N CYS A 43 1.47 8.96 0.44
CA CYS A 43 1.40 8.50 1.83
C CYS A 43 0.52 9.44 2.68
N LEU A 44 0.72 10.76 2.58
CA LEU A 44 -0.09 11.75 3.30
C LEU A 44 -1.57 11.72 2.88
N MET A 45 -1.87 11.62 1.58
CA MET A 45 -3.24 11.57 1.10
C MET A 45 -3.95 10.27 1.50
N VAL A 46 -3.28 9.11 1.40
CA VAL A 46 -3.87 7.82 1.78
C VAL A 46 -4.11 7.76 3.30
N ALA A 47 -3.20 8.31 4.11
CA ALA A 47 -3.36 8.39 5.56
C ALA A 47 -4.59 9.24 5.95
N ALA A 48 -4.81 10.37 5.28
CA ALA A 48 -5.97 11.24 5.52
C ALA A 48 -7.33 10.56 5.20
N ILE A 49 -7.34 9.56 4.32
CA ILE A 49 -8.57 8.85 3.90
C ILE A 49 -8.91 7.68 4.84
N GLU A 50 -8.09 7.43 5.88
CA GLU A 50 -8.26 6.36 6.87
C GLU A 50 -8.72 5.04 6.23
N SER A 51 -7.87 4.49 5.36
CA SER A 51 -8.19 3.22 4.72
C SER A 51 -8.26 2.11 5.76
N LYS A 52 -9.43 1.49 5.89
CA LYS A 52 -9.66 0.35 6.79
C LYS A 52 -9.24 -1.00 6.19
N THR A 53 -8.96 -1.03 4.88
CA THR A 53 -8.54 -2.25 4.18
C THR A 53 -7.39 -1.99 3.23
N ILE A 54 -6.57 -3.03 3.00
CA ILE A 54 -5.43 -2.95 2.07
C ILE A 54 -5.89 -2.67 0.63
N GLN A 55 -7.00 -3.26 0.19
CA GLN A 55 -7.54 -3.04 -1.16
C GLN A 55 -7.94 -1.59 -1.39
N LYS A 56 -8.51 -0.93 -0.38
CA LYS A 56 -8.86 0.49 -0.46
C LYS A 56 -7.60 1.36 -0.57
N ALA A 57 -6.56 1.07 0.22
CA ALA A 57 -5.29 1.77 0.16
C ALA A 57 -4.60 1.62 -1.22
N VAL A 58 -4.62 0.41 -1.80
CA VAL A 58 -4.11 0.14 -3.15
C VAL A 58 -4.88 0.94 -4.20
N LYS A 59 -6.21 0.95 -4.12
CA LYS A 59 -7.05 1.69 -5.09
C LYS A 59 -6.82 3.19 -5.03
N ILE A 60 -6.73 3.77 -3.83
CA ILE A 60 -6.49 5.20 -3.65
C ILE A 60 -5.11 5.58 -4.16
N SER A 61 -4.07 4.84 -3.76
CA SER A 61 -2.70 5.13 -4.20
C SER A 61 -2.55 5.01 -5.72
N GLY A 62 -3.19 4.03 -6.36
CA GLY A 62 -3.19 3.89 -7.81
C GLY A 62 -3.90 5.04 -8.53
N ALA A 63 -4.93 5.64 -7.93
CA ALA A 63 -5.60 6.83 -8.48
C ALA A 63 -4.77 8.12 -8.33
N LEU A 64 -3.74 8.11 -7.48
CA LEU A 64 -2.87 9.26 -7.18
C LEU A 64 -1.49 9.17 -7.85
N THR A 65 -1.24 8.12 -8.65
CA THR A 65 0.05 7.82 -9.31
C THR A 65 -0.11 7.88 -10.82
#